data_AF-R0K2R0-F1
#
_entry.id   AF-R0K2R0-F1
#
_cell.length_a   1.000
_cell.length_b   1.000
_cell.length_c   1.000
_cell.angle_alpha   90.00
_cell.angle_beta   90.00
_cell.angle_gamma   90.00
#
_symmetry.space_group_name_H-M   'P 1'
#
loop_
_entity.id
_entity.type
_entity.pdbx_description
1 polymer ?
#
loop_
_entity_poly.entity_id
_entity_poly.type
_entity_poly.pdbx_seq_one_letter_code
_entity_poly.pdbx_strand_id
1 'polypeptide(L)'
;MKTLILALASLLALASATPTPNQPSPPATCPNCNPNPGSNFCDITTSCTVVSAHPDIKHAPYYCACRAGYRANGCDAGDSTIQWRLPWPASDRGPSQEGRVFVKPGVVCDTLCNDPYAGVNACSEVTQMDKCL
;
A
#
# COMPACT_ATOMS: atom_id res chain seq x y z
N MET A 1 -16.44 -59.31 33.69
CA MET A 1 -16.26 -57.90 34.10
C MET A 1 -15.22 -57.31 33.15
N LYS A 2 -15.63 -56.61 32.09
CA LYS A 2 -15.82 -55.14 31.98
C LYS A 2 -14.51 -54.35 32.14
N THR A 3 -13.96 -53.87 31.03
CA THR A 3 -13.41 -52.51 30.76
C THR A 3 -12.52 -52.58 29.49
N LEU A 4 -12.34 -51.56 28.66
CA LEU A 4 -13.11 -50.39 28.22
C LEU A 4 -12.25 -49.83 27.07
N ILE A 5 -12.74 -49.79 25.83
CA ILE A 5 -12.01 -49.18 24.71
C ILE A 5 -12.36 -47.69 24.71
N LEU A 6 -11.40 -46.82 24.99
CA LEU A 6 -11.52 -45.37 24.84
C LEU A 6 -10.98 -44.99 23.45
N ALA A 7 -11.89 -44.67 22.52
CA ALA A 7 -11.56 -44.05 21.25
C ALA A 7 -11.66 -42.51 21.40
N LEU A 8 -10.53 -41.83 21.34
CA LEU A 8 -10.47 -40.36 21.20
C LEU A 8 -10.75 -40.01 19.74
N ALA A 9 -11.88 -39.33 19.48
CA ALA A 9 -12.14 -38.69 18.20
C ALA A 9 -11.77 -37.20 18.28
N SER A 10 -10.64 -36.82 17.68
CA SER A 10 -10.20 -35.43 17.55
C SER A 10 -10.94 -34.76 16.39
N LEU A 11 -11.86 -33.84 16.69
CA LEU A 11 -12.47 -32.96 15.70
C LEU A 11 -11.49 -31.84 15.33
N LEU A 12 -10.88 -31.93 14.15
CA LEU A 12 -10.22 -30.80 13.49
C LEU A 12 -11.29 -30.01 12.72
N ALA A 13 -11.71 -28.87 13.27
CA ALA A 13 -12.53 -27.90 12.55
C ALA A 13 -11.63 -27.06 11.63
N LEU A 14 -11.63 -27.36 10.32
CA LEU A 14 -11.04 -26.47 9.31
C LEU A 14 -12.00 -25.29 9.10
N ALA A 15 -11.70 -24.13 9.71
CA ALA A 15 -12.35 -22.89 9.37
C ALA A 15 -11.96 -22.48 7.93
N SER A 16 -12.89 -22.64 7.01
CA SER A 16 -12.73 -22.19 5.62
C SER A 16 -13.01 -20.69 5.57
N ALA A 17 -11.98 -19.87 5.41
CA ALA A 17 -12.17 -18.44 5.16
C ALA A 17 -12.83 -18.28 3.77
N THR A 18 -14.09 -17.86 3.76
CA THR A 18 -14.80 -17.53 2.53
C THR A 18 -14.41 -16.10 2.11
N PRO A 19 -13.99 -15.87 0.86
CA PRO A 19 -13.76 -14.51 0.38
C PRO A 19 -15.11 -13.78 0.31
N THR A 20 -15.22 -12.66 1.01
CA THR A 20 -16.37 -11.76 0.95
C THR A 20 -16.45 -11.10 -0.44
N PRO A 21 -17.63 -10.95 -1.07
CA PRO A 21 -17.72 -10.58 -2.50
C PRO A 21 -17.45 -9.11 -2.82
N ASN A 22 -17.08 -8.26 -1.86
CA ASN A 22 -17.14 -6.80 -2.01
C ASN A 22 -15.83 -6.05 -1.73
N GLN A 23 -14.69 -6.73 -1.63
CA GLN A 23 -13.42 -6.01 -1.60
C GLN A 23 -12.92 -5.82 -3.04
N PRO A 24 -12.75 -4.58 -3.55
CA PRO A 24 -12.12 -4.35 -4.83
C PRO A 24 -10.82 -5.11 -4.87
N SER A 25 -10.67 -6.02 -5.84
CA SER A 25 -9.42 -6.74 -6.02
C SER A 25 -8.32 -5.70 -6.23
N PRO A 26 -7.23 -5.72 -5.44
CA PRO A 26 -6.20 -4.69 -5.57
C PRO A 26 -5.70 -4.69 -7.01
N PRO A 27 -5.64 -3.52 -7.68
CA PRO A 27 -5.38 -3.43 -9.12
C PRO A 27 -4.11 -4.20 -9.48
N ALA A 28 -4.11 -4.83 -10.65
CA ALA A 28 -2.99 -5.67 -11.10
C ALA A 28 -1.68 -4.89 -11.35
N THR A 29 -1.72 -3.56 -11.34
CA THR A 29 -0.56 -2.71 -11.67
C THR A 29 -0.45 -1.54 -10.71
N CYS A 30 0.79 -1.12 -10.43
CA CYS A 30 1.14 0.09 -9.69
C CYS A 30 1.74 1.06 -10.72
N PRO A 31 0.94 1.97 -11.31
CA PRO A 31 1.40 2.78 -12.44
C PRO A 31 2.61 3.64 -12.09
N ASN A 32 3.64 3.55 -12.92
CA ASN A 32 4.90 4.28 -12.72
C ASN A 32 4.85 5.66 -13.35
N CYS A 33 5.62 6.60 -12.79
CA CYS A 33 6.00 7.84 -13.43
C CYS A 33 7.41 7.71 -14.05
N ASN A 34 7.72 8.54 -15.05
CA ASN A 34 9.06 8.64 -15.60
C ASN A 34 9.80 9.84 -14.98
N PRO A 35 10.96 9.68 -14.33
CA PRO A 35 11.64 10.80 -13.70
C PRO A 35 12.18 11.85 -14.69
N ASN A 36 12.20 11.56 -16.00
CA ASN A 36 12.64 12.51 -17.01
C ASN A 36 11.69 13.72 -17.11
N PRO A 37 12.23 14.95 -17.10
CA PRO A 37 11.43 16.16 -17.32
C PRO A 37 10.60 16.06 -18.60
N GLY A 38 9.33 16.48 -18.53
CA GLY A 38 8.39 16.40 -19.65
C GLY A 38 7.66 15.05 -19.81
N SER A 39 8.06 14.02 -19.08
CA SER A 39 7.46 12.68 -19.15
C SER A 39 6.97 12.13 -17.81
N ASN A 40 7.07 12.89 -16.71
CA ASN A 40 6.69 12.39 -15.39
C ASN A 40 5.18 12.18 -15.24
N PHE A 41 4.38 13.04 -15.87
CA PHE A 41 2.91 13.08 -15.80
C PHE A 41 2.34 13.09 -14.37
N CYS A 42 3.15 13.40 -13.36
CA CYS A 42 2.68 13.60 -12.00
C CYS A 42 1.99 14.96 -11.90
N ASP A 43 0.92 15.05 -11.11
CA ASP A 43 0.28 16.32 -10.81
C ASP A 43 1.21 17.21 -9.97
N ILE A 44 1.04 18.54 -10.03
CA ILE A 44 1.87 19.52 -9.30
C ILE A 44 1.85 19.32 -7.77
N THR A 45 0.81 18.67 -7.25
CA THR A 45 0.66 18.32 -5.84
C THR A 45 1.46 17.08 -5.42
N THR A 46 2.18 16.47 -6.36
CA THR A 46 2.96 15.25 -6.18
C THR A 46 4.37 15.41 -6.74
N SER A 47 5.26 14.46 -6.41
CA SER A 47 6.61 14.38 -6.97
C SER A 47 6.93 12.97 -7.45
N CYS A 48 7.49 12.85 -8.66
CA CYS A 48 7.95 11.55 -9.17
C CYS A 48 9.17 11.09 -8.36
N THR A 49 9.02 10.00 -7.61
CA THR A 49 9.96 9.59 -6.55
C THR A 49 10.35 8.14 -6.72
N VAL A 50 11.65 7.86 -6.69
CA VAL A 50 12.19 6.48 -6.70
C VAL A 50 11.83 5.76 -5.42
N VAL A 51 11.34 4.52 -5.51
CA VAL A 51 11.10 3.65 -4.36
C VAL A 51 12.40 3.01 -3.90
N SER A 52 13.20 3.74 -3.12
CA SER A 52 14.54 3.27 -2.74
C SER A 52 14.51 2.10 -1.75
N ALA A 53 13.36 1.70 -1.20
CA ALA A 53 13.23 0.45 -0.45
C ALA A 53 13.08 -0.81 -1.33
N HIS A 54 12.91 -0.67 -2.65
CA HIS A 54 12.84 -1.82 -3.55
C HIS A 54 14.08 -2.72 -3.34
N PRO A 55 13.92 -4.06 -3.25
CA PRO A 55 15.02 -4.99 -2.98
C PRO A 55 16.13 -4.92 -4.05
N ASP A 56 15.74 -4.72 -5.29
CA ASP A 56 16.66 -4.47 -6.41
C ASP A 56 16.65 -2.99 -6.79
N ILE A 57 17.58 -2.22 -6.23
CA ILE A 57 17.63 -0.76 -6.44
C ILE A 57 17.79 -0.36 -7.91
N LYS A 58 18.36 -1.22 -8.75
CA LYS A 58 18.55 -0.91 -10.19
C LYS A 58 17.24 -0.93 -10.96
N HIS A 59 16.24 -1.65 -10.45
CA HIS A 59 14.91 -1.77 -11.03
C HIS A 59 13.84 -1.15 -10.12
N ALA A 60 14.25 -0.29 -9.18
CA ALA A 60 13.32 0.39 -8.29
C ALA A 60 12.30 1.22 -9.09
N PRO A 61 10.99 1.04 -8.83
CA PRO A 61 9.96 1.80 -9.51
C PRO A 61 9.99 3.27 -9.11
N TYR A 62 9.34 4.09 -9.93
CA TYR A 62 9.12 5.50 -9.65
C TYR A 62 7.62 5.75 -9.59
N TYR A 63 7.16 6.36 -8.52
CA TYR A 63 5.74 6.67 -8.34
C TYR A 63 5.52 8.16 -8.07
N CYS A 64 4.33 8.67 -8.39
CA CYS A 64 3.94 10.01 -7.99
C CYS A 64 3.63 10.00 -6.49
N ALA A 65 4.54 10.53 -5.69
CA ALA A 65 4.42 10.63 -4.25
C ALA A 65 3.67 11.90 -3.84
N CYS A 66 2.68 11.74 -2.99
CA CYS A 66 1.99 12.85 -2.35
C CYS A 66 2.91 13.64 -1.39
N ARG A 67 2.50 14.87 -1.10
CA ARG A 67 3.02 15.62 0.05
C ARG A 67 2.72 14.85 1.34
N ALA A 68 3.58 14.97 2.34
CA ALA A 68 3.40 14.25 3.61
C ALA A 68 2.07 14.62 4.27
N GLY A 69 1.30 13.61 4.70
CA GLY A 69 -0.02 13.80 5.31
C GLY A 69 -1.16 14.03 4.32
N TYR A 70 -0.92 13.92 3.01
CA TYR A 70 -1.95 14.05 1.97
C TYR A 70 -2.15 12.75 1.21
N ARG A 71 -3.38 12.57 0.71
CA ARG A 71 -3.85 11.46 -0.12
C ARG A 71 -4.66 11.97 -1.32
N ALA A 72 -5.03 11.06 -2.23
CA ALA A 72 -5.69 11.41 -3.48
C ALA A 72 -7.04 12.11 -3.27
N ASN A 73 -7.37 13.06 -4.15
CA ASN A 73 -8.65 13.76 -4.17
C ASN A 73 -9.74 12.92 -4.84
N GLY A 74 -10.97 13.08 -4.36
CA GLY A 74 -12.17 12.60 -5.06
C GLY A 74 -12.30 11.08 -5.15
N CYS A 75 -11.58 10.32 -4.32
CA CYS A 75 -11.73 8.88 -4.20
C CYS A 75 -11.73 8.40 -2.75
N ASP A 76 -12.25 7.18 -2.55
CA ASP A 76 -12.23 6.50 -1.27
C ASP A 76 -10.79 6.24 -0.84
N ALA A 77 -10.50 6.42 0.45
CA ALA A 77 -9.14 6.29 0.99
C ALA A 77 -8.52 4.91 0.69
N GLY A 78 -9.34 3.86 0.72
CA GLY A 78 -8.91 2.49 0.44
C GLY A 78 -8.83 2.12 -1.05
N ASP A 79 -9.12 3.05 -1.97
CA ASP A 79 -9.10 2.78 -3.42
C ASP A 79 -7.67 2.57 -3.94
N SER A 80 -7.23 1.32 -3.84
CA SER A 80 -5.92 0.86 -4.30
C SER A 80 -5.70 1.05 -5.81
N THR A 81 -6.74 1.25 -6.62
CA THR A 81 -6.63 1.54 -8.08
C THR A 81 -6.13 2.94 -8.39
N ILE A 82 -6.16 3.83 -7.39
CA ILE A 82 -5.79 5.23 -7.51
C ILE A 82 -4.61 5.56 -6.60
N GLN A 83 -4.62 5.05 -5.37
CA GLN A 83 -3.67 5.42 -4.32
C GLN A 83 -3.21 4.23 -3.47
N TRP A 84 -1.98 4.25 -2.98
CA TRP A 84 -1.45 3.20 -2.13
C TRP A 84 -0.32 3.70 -1.22
N ARG A 85 -0.06 2.93 -0.16
CA ARG A 85 1.14 3.03 0.67
C ARG A 85 2.09 1.87 0.37
N LEU A 86 3.35 2.01 0.78
CA LEU A 86 4.36 0.96 0.63
C LEU A 86 4.96 0.57 1.99
N PRO A 87 5.34 -0.71 2.19
CA PRO A 87 6.18 -1.13 3.31
C PRO A 87 7.61 -0.62 3.08
N TRP A 88 7.86 0.64 3.42
CA TRP A 88 9.14 1.33 3.19
C TRP A 88 9.77 1.77 4.52
N PRO A 89 10.29 0.81 5.31
CA PRO A 89 10.88 1.11 6.61
C PRO A 89 12.18 1.91 6.48
N ALA A 90 12.64 2.43 7.62
CA ALA A 90 13.95 3.07 7.68
C ALA A 90 15.07 2.07 7.32
N SER A 91 16.08 2.55 6.61
CA SER A 91 17.26 1.76 6.21
C SER A 91 18.50 2.65 6.10
N ASP A 92 19.62 2.06 5.73
CA ASP A 92 20.83 2.77 5.32
C ASP A 92 20.60 3.73 4.14
N ARG A 93 19.52 3.53 3.38
CA ARG A 93 19.09 4.39 2.26
C ARG A 93 18.20 5.57 2.66
N GLY A 94 17.83 5.70 3.95
CA GLY A 94 17.08 6.86 4.45
C GLY A 94 16.03 6.54 5.53
N PRO A 95 15.29 7.57 6.00
CA PRO A 95 14.24 7.40 6.99
C PRO A 95 13.02 6.66 6.42
N SER A 96 12.20 6.10 7.31
CA SER A 96 10.93 5.46 6.90
C SER A 96 10.08 6.41 6.06
N GLN A 97 9.52 5.87 4.97
CA GLN A 97 8.54 6.55 4.13
C GLN A 97 7.17 5.88 4.24
N GLU A 98 6.93 5.02 5.24
CA GLU A 98 5.71 4.21 5.32
C GLU A 98 4.44 5.06 5.33
N GLY A 99 4.44 6.24 5.96
CA GLY A 99 3.29 7.15 5.99
C GLY A 99 3.04 7.93 4.69
N ARG A 100 3.85 7.70 3.64
CA ARG A 100 3.72 8.38 2.34
C ARG A 100 2.71 7.67 1.45
N VAL A 101 1.81 8.45 0.86
CA VAL A 101 0.88 7.97 -0.17
C VAL A 101 1.48 8.16 -1.55
N PHE A 102 1.28 7.17 -2.41
CA PHE A 102 1.60 7.19 -3.83
C PHE A 102 0.32 7.10 -4.64
N VAL A 103 0.31 7.70 -5.82
CA VAL A 103 -0.83 7.71 -6.73
C VAL A 103 -0.40 7.42 -8.15
N LYS A 104 -1.35 6.99 -9.00
CA LYS A 104 -1.12 6.92 -10.44
C LYS A 104 -0.86 8.33 -11.03
N PRO A 105 -0.13 8.44 -12.16
CA PRO A 105 0.09 9.72 -12.83
C PRO A 105 -1.22 10.50 -13.11
N GLY A 106 -1.14 11.83 -13.01
CA GLY A 106 -2.25 12.77 -13.24
C GLY A 106 -3.24 12.90 -12.07
N VAL A 107 -3.06 12.17 -10.98
CA VAL A 107 -3.94 12.27 -9.80
C VAL A 107 -3.50 13.41 -8.89
N VAL A 108 -4.44 14.30 -8.58
CA VAL A 108 -4.28 15.36 -7.59
C VAL A 108 -4.27 14.75 -6.19
N CYS A 109 -3.31 15.17 -5.37
CA CYS A 109 -3.09 14.67 -4.01
C CYS A 109 -3.07 15.80 -2.96
N ASP A 110 -4.25 16.37 -2.71
CA ASP A 110 -4.50 17.53 -1.85
C ASP A 110 -5.52 17.27 -0.73
N THR A 111 -5.97 16.02 -0.57
CA THR A 111 -6.88 15.65 0.52
C THR A 111 -6.06 15.30 1.75
N LEU A 112 -6.27 15.99 2.85
CA LEU A 112 -5.59 15.68 4.11
C LEU A 112 -6.02 14.28 4.59
N CYS A 113 -5.05 13.50 5.07
CA CYS A 113 -5.32 12.24 5.72
C CYS A 113 -6.03 12.44 7.08
N ASN A 114 -6.63 11.38 7.62
CA ASN A 114 -7.31 11.41 8.91
C ASN A 114 -6.34 11.77 10.05
N ASP A 115 -5.15 11.18 10.02
CA ASP A 115 -4.06 11.44 10.97
C ASP A 115 -2.76 11.81 10.22
N PRO A 116 -2.63 13.05 9.72
CA PRO A 116 -1.54 13.43 8.82
C PRO A 116 -0.17 13.55 9.53
N TYR A 117 -0.15 13.62 10.87
CA TYR A 117 1.05 13.81 11.68
C TYR A 117 1.50 12.55 12.44
N ALA A 118 0.87 11.40 12.20
CA ALA A 118 1.16 10.15 12.91
C ALA A 118 2.47 9.44 12.46
N GLY A 119 3.39 10.16 11.82
CA GLY A 119 4.67 9.63 11.36
C GLY A 119 4.51 8.46 10.39
N VAL A 120 5.07 7.29 10.72
CA VAL A 120 4.94 6.06 9.92
C VAL A 120 3.48 5.59 9.78
N ASN A 121 2.61 6.00 10.70
CA ASN A 121 1.19 5.65 10.68
C ASN A 121 0.32 6.71 9.99
N ALA A 122 0.93 7.80 9.47
CA ALA A 122 0.18 8.79 8.72
C ALA A 122 -0.52 8.13 7.52
N CYS A 123 -1.75 8.57 7.25
CA CYS A 123 -2.55 8.05 6.14
C CYS A 123 -2.82 6.53 6.21
N SER A 124 -2.97 5.94 7.40
CA SER A 124 -3.25 4.51 7.58
C SER A 124 -4.59 4.03 7.02
N GLU A 125 -5.48 4.95 6.69
CA GLU A 125 -6.69 4.68 5.92
C GLU A 125 -6.41 4.33 4.44
N VAL A 126 -5.19 4.59 3.93
CA VAL A 126 -4.77 4.22 2.57
C VAL A 126 -4.15 2.83 2.57
N THR A 127 -4.63 1.97 1.68
CA THR A 127 -4.20 0.58 1.55
C THR A 127 -2.70 0.47 1.29
N GLN A 128 -1.99 -0.30 2.12
CA GLN A 128 -0.61 -0.69 1.86
C GLN A 128 -0.56 -1.81 0.81
N MET A 129 0.34 -1.68 -0.17
CA MET A 129 0.49 -2.63 -1.28
C MET A 129 1.93 -3.15 -1.40
N ASP A 130 2.21 -4.27 -0.73
CA ASP A 130 3.53 -4.90 -0.73
C ASP A 130 4.00 -5.32 -2.13
N LYS A 131 3.07 -5.70 -3.01
CA LYS A 131 3.37 -6.06 -4.41
C LYS A 131 3.88 -4.91 -5.28
N CYS A 132 3.77 -3.68 -4.79
CA CYS A 132 4.28 -2.49 -5.47
C CYS A 132 5.69 -2.09 -4.98
N LEU A 133 6.22 -2.78 -3.96
CA LEU A 133 7.55 -2.50 -3.39
C LEU A 133 8.67 -2.97 -4.28
#